data_AF-A0A936WIW6-F1
#
_entry.id   AF-A0A936WIW6-F1
#
_cell.length_a   1.000
_cell.length_b   1.000
_cell.length_c   1.000
_cell.angle_alpha   90.00
_cell.angle_beta   90.00
_cell.angle_gamma   90.00
#
_symmetry.space_group_name_H-M   'P 1'
#
loop_
_entity.id
_entity.type
_entity.pdbx_description
1 polymer ?
#
loop_
_entity_poly.entity_id
_entity_poly.type
_entity_poly.pdbx_seq_one_letter_code
_entity_poly.pdbx_strand_id
1 'polypeptide(L)'
;MKKLIVILTTLLLTLNMAWAGPGEHVNVAVPSAAPAKLPLGYITSGKLTWAPISATAVTLAEAKNICASSTALGYKWRQPTKDELVALYAAYRNKSAALRAQGWTLYDVWSSTPGTVFGLQFILNLDGGIVNYGDENGVSHVSCVS
;
A
#
# COMPACT_ATOMS: atom_id res chain seq x y z
N MET A 1 18.01 38.50 14.91
CA MET A 1 16.54 38.50 14.74
C MET A 1 16.02 37.12 15.10
N LYS A 2 15.09 37.10 16.05
CA LYS A 2 14.34 36.01 16.73
C LYS A 2 14.70 34.54 16.40
N LYS A 3 15.32 33.87 17.39
CA LYS A 3 15.28 32.42 17.58
C LYS A 3 13.95 32.08 18.27
N LEU A 4 13.11 31.26 17.64
CA LEU A 4 11.92 30.68 18.30
C LEU A 4 12.34 29.40 19.04
N ILE A 5 12.04 29.38 20.33
CA ILE A 5 12.26 28.29 21.27
C ILE A 5 11.19 27.22 20.99
N VAL A 6 11.64 26.01 20.62
CA VAL A 6 10.77 24.82 20.54
C VAL A 6 10.60 24.31 21.97
N ILE A 7 9.38 24.40 22.49
CA ILE A 7 9.00 23.88 23.80
C ILE A 7 8.90 22.36 23.67
N LEU A 8 9.93 21.66 24.15
CA LEU A 8 9.98 20.21 24.30
C LEU A 8 9.20 19.86 25.58
N THR A 9 7.92 19.51 25.46
CA THR A 9 7.14 18.95 26.58
C THR A 9 7.69 17.57 26.91
N THR A 10 8.48 17.52 27.98
CA THR A 10 8.97 16.33 28.65
C THR A 10 7.81 15.50 29.19
N LEU A 11 7.59 14.33 28.59
CA LEU A 11 6.69 13.33 29.16
C LEU A 11 7.42 12.65 30.34
N LEU A 12 6.92 12.86 31.56
CA LEU A 12 7.43 12.21 32.77
C LEU A 12 7.23 10.69 32.65
N LEU A 13 8.32 9.92 32.60
CA LEU A 13 8.31 8.51 33.01
C LEU A 13 8.60 8.44 34.51
N THR A 14 7.58 8.12 35.30
CA THR A 14 7.77 7.68 36.68
C THR A 14 8.32 6.26 36.67
N LEU A 15 9.61 6.08 37.00
CA LEU A 15 10.15 4.76 37.34
C LEU A 15 9.66 4.38 38.75
N ASN A 16 8.74 3.42 38.83
CA ASN A 16 8.54 2.66 40.06
C ASN A 16 9.66 1.62 40.16
N MET A 17 10.70 1.91 40.94
CA MET A 17 11.73 0.94 41.31
C MET A 17 11.19 0.07 42.46
N ALA A 18 10.57 -1.06 42.13
CA ALA A 18 10.37 -2.16 43.07
C ALA A 18 11.64 -3.02 43.08
N TRP A 19 12.22 -3.26 44.25
CA TRP A 19 13.28 -4.26 44.44
C TRP A 19 12.71 -5.65 44.13
N ALA A 20 13.20 -6.30 43.08
CA ALA A 20 12.87 -7.67 42.73
C ALA A 20 14.02 -8.60 43.14
N GLY A 21 13.69 -9.64 43.92
CA GLY A 21 14.60 -10.75 44.25
C GLY A 21 14.95 -11.60 43.02
N PRO A 22 15.94 -12.50 43.14
CA PRO A 22 16.43 -13.25 41.99
C PRO A 22 15.48 -14.43 41.67
N GLY A 23 14.88 -14.39 40.49
CA GLY A 23 14.33 -15.56 39.82
C GLY A 23 12.81 -15.56 39.63
N GLU A 24 12.33 -14.91 38.57
CA GLU A 24 11.30 -15.48 37.69
C GLU A 24 11.24 -14.64 36.40
N HIS A 25 11.42 -15.28 35.24
CA HIS A 25 11.23 -14.62 33.95
C HIS A 25 9.74 -14.38 33.73
N VAL A 26 9.23 -13.25 34.22
CA VAL A 26 7.87 -12.82 33.92
C VAL A 26 7.83 -12.40 32.46
N ASN A 27 7.34 -13.30 31.59
CA ASN A 27 6.98 -12.97 30.22
C ASN A 27 5.82 -11.96 30.26
N VAL A 28 6.15 -10.68 30.36
CA VAL A 28 5.18 -9.60 30.16
C VAL A 28 4.82 -9.62 28.68
N ALA A 29 3.74 -10.31 28.34
CA ALA A 29 3.15 -10.24 27.03
C ALA A 29 2.76 -8.77 26.77
N VAL A 30 3.55 -8.10 25.92
CA VAL A 30 3.20 -6.78 25.40
C VAL A 30 1.84 -6.93 24.72
N PRO A 31 0.79 -6.19 25.14
CA PRO A 31 -0.51 -6.28 24.49
C PRO A 31 -0.35 -5.91 23.01
N SER A 32 -0.48 -6.91 22.14
CA SER A 32 -0.48 -6.70 20.69
C SER A 32 -1.74 -5.92 20.35
N ALA A 33 -1.60 -4.61 20.13
CA ALA A 33 -2.70 -3.78 19.68
C ALA A 33 -3.28 -4.38 18.40
N ALA A 34 -4.61 -4.51 18.32
CA ALA A 34 -5.28 -4.94 17.11
C ALA A 34 -4.82 -4.04 15.93
N PRO A 35 -4.57 -4.60 14.74
CA PRO A 35 -4.15 -3.81 13.59
C PRO A 35 -5.14 -2.67 13.37
N ALA A 36 -4.62 -1.44 13.26
CA ALA A 36 -5.46 -0.29 12.94
C ALA A 36 -6.23 -0.55 11.64
N LYS A 37 -7.54 -0.29 11.64
CA LYS A 37 -8.37 -0.42 10.44
C LYS A 37 -7.85 0.55 9.38
N LEU A 38 -7.62 0.05 8.17
CA LEU A 38 -7.20 0.88 7.04
C LEU A 38 -8.29 1.88 6.63
N PRO A 39 -7.93 3.09 6.16
CA PRO A 39 -8.89 4.03 5.58
C PRO A 39 -9.58 3.44 4.34
N LEU A 40 -10.76 3.97 4.00
CA LEU A 40 -11.52 3.54 2.83
C LEU A 40 -10.64 3.59 1.56
N GLY A 41 -10.73 2.54 0.74
CA GLY A 41 -9.93 2.42 -0.48
C GLY A 41 -8.59 1.71 -0.28
N TYR A 42 -8.07 1.65 0.94
CA TYR A 42 -6.89 0.85 1.23
C TYR A 42 -7.30 -0.57 1.63
N ILE A 43 -6.59 -1.56 1.11
CA ILE A 43 -6.84 -2.98 1.41
C ILE A 43 -5.54 -3.72 1.71
N THR A 44 -5.64 -4.86 2.38
CA THR A 44 -4.55 -5.82 2.47
C THR A 44 -4.81 -7.03 1.59
N SER A 45 -3.80 -7.46 0.85
CA SER A 45 -3.84 -8.67 0.03
C SER A 45 -2.43 -9.18 -0.25
N GLY A 46 -2.18 -10.48 -0.09
CA GLY A 46 -0.86 -11.06 -0.37
C GLY A 46 0.27 -10.52 0.52
N LYS A 47 -0.02 -10.16 1.77
CA LYS A 47 0.90 -9.47 2.71
C LYS A 47 1.32 -8.05 2.28
N LEU A 48 0.73 -7.52 1.22
CA LEU A 48 0.93 -6.14 0.78
C LEU A 48 -0.23 -5.28 1.25
N THR A 49 0.07 -4.01 1.52
CA THR A 49 -0.97 -2.97 1.60
C THR A 49 -1.13 -2.35 0.22
N TRP A 50 -2.36 -2.22 -0.24
CA TRP A 50 -2.69 -1.62 -1.52
C TRP A 50 -3.35 -0.26 -1.31
N ALA A 51 -2.89 0.74 -2.06
CA ALA A 51 -3.54 2.03 -2.17
C ALA A 51 -4.81 1.95 -3.04
N PRO A 52 -5.77 2.87 -2.89
CA PRO A 52 -6.91 2.93 -3.80
C PRO A 52 -6.48 3.13 -5.25
N ILE A 53 -7.34 2.68 -6.17
CA ILE A 53 -7.16 2.91 -7.61
C ILE A 53 -7.41 4.38 -7.95
N SER A 54 -6.56 4.94 -8.80
CA SER A 54 -6.70 6.31 -9.31
C SER A 54 -8.02 6.49 -10.07
N ALA A 55 -8.73 7.58 -9.79
CA ALA A 55 -9.99 7.91 -10.46
C ALA A 55 -9.80 8.16 -11.98
N THR A 56 -8.64 8.68 -12.37
CA THR A 56 -8.27 8.94 -13.75
C THR A 56 -7.16 8.01 -14.21
N ALA A 57 -7.17 7.66 -15.49
CA ALA A 57 -6.06 7.00 -16.14
C ALA A 57 -4.93 8.01 -16.40
N VAL A 58 -3.68 7.54 -16.31
CA VAL A 58 -2.46 8.35 -16.46
C VAL A 58 -1.42 7.58 -17.28
N THR A 59 -0.40 8.28 -17.77
CA THR A 59 0.73 7.65 -18.46
C THR A 59 1.54 6.77 -17.52
N LEU A 60 2.35 5.86 -18.08
CA LEU A 60 3.23 5.00 -17.29
C LEU A 60 4.23 5.80 -16.44
N ALA A 61 4.77 6.90 -16.98
CA ALA A 61 5.73 7.76 -16.27
C ALA A 61 5.07 8.42 -15.05
N GLU A 62 3.85 8.95 -15.22
CA GLU A 62 3.06 9.52 -14.13
C GLU A 62 2.71 8.47 -13.08
N ALA A 63 2.33 7.26 -13.50
CA ALA A 63 2.01 6.16 -12.58
C ALA A 63 3.19 5.79 -11.67
N LYS A 64 4.40 5.69 -12.26
CA LYS A 64 5.64 5.45 -11.50
C LYS A 64 5.90 6.57 -10.50
N ASN A 65 5.73 7.82 -10.93
CA ASN A 65 5.94 8.98 -10.07
C ASN A 65 4.94 9.04 -8.92
N ILE A 66 3.63 8.85 -9.19
CA ILE A 66 2.56 8.83 -8.19
C ILE A 66 2.89 7.83 -7.07
N CYS A 67 3.27 6.60 -7.44
CA CYS A 67 3.61 5.60 -6.43
C CYS A 67 4.91 5.94 -5.71
N ALA A 68 5.97 6.33 -6.42
CA ALA A 68 7.26 6.60 -5.79
C ALA A 68 7.26 7.82 -4.85
N SER A 69 6.42 8.83 -5.13
CA SER A 69 6.33 10.05 -4.31
C SER A 69 5.30 9.98 -3.20
N SER A 70 4.43 8.96 -3.19
CA SER A 70 3.39 8.83 -2.17
C SER A 70 4.01 8.57 -0.79
N THR A 71 3.52 9.28 0.22
CA THR A 71 3.85 9.09 1.64
C THR A 71 2.63 8.68 2.46
N ALA A 72 1.54 8.29 1.79
CA ALA A 72 0.29 7.93 2.43
C ALA A 72 0.50 6.81 3.47
N LEU A 73 -0.15 6.94 4.62
CA LEU A 73 -0.03 6.00 5.75
C LEU A 73 1.41 5.80 6.29
N GLY A 74 2.37 6.63 5.89
CA GLY A 74 3.78 6.51 6.30
C GLY A 74 4.54 5.38 5.62
N TYR A 75 3.99 4.79 4.56
CA TYR A 75 4.62 3.69 3.82
C TYR A 75 5.54 4.17 2.68
N LYS A 76 6.41 3.26 2.21
CA LYS A 76 7.18 3.43 0.98
C LYS A 76 6.46 2.71 -0.15
N TRP A 77 5.80 3.48 -0.99
CA TRP A 77 4.96 2.94 -2.06
C TRP A 77 5.75 2.68 -3.34
N ARG A 78 5.29 1.68 -4.10
CA ARG A 78 5.76 1.38 -5.45
C ARG A 78 4.62 0.91 -6.33
N GLN A 79 4.83 0.94 -7.64
CA GLN A 79 3.92 0.32 -8.59
C GLN A 79 3.98 -1.22 -8.45
N PRO A 80 2.84 -1.93 -8.46
CA PRO A 80 2.79 -3.38 -8.30
C PRO A 80 3.41 -4.11 -9.50
N THR A 81 3.95 -5.31 -9.26
CA THR A 81 4.40 -6.20 -10.34
C THR A 81 3.22 -6.89 -11.01
N LYS A 82 3.46 -7.53 -12.17
CA LYS A 82 2.43 -8.27 -12.90
C LYS A 82 1.87 -9.38 -12.01
N ASP A 83 2.73 -10.11 -11.32
CA ASP A 83 2.34 -11.25 -10.53
C ASP A 83 1.57 -10.83 -9.28
N GLU A 84 1.87 -9.66 -8.71
CA GLU A 84 1.08 -9.08 -7.62
C GLU A 84 -0.33 -8.70 -8.07
N LEU A 85 -0.48 -8.12 -9.26
CA LEU A 85 -1.80 -7.82 -9.84
C LEU A 85 -2.58 -9.10 -10.15
N VAL A 86 -1.93 -10.13 -10.70
CA VAL A 86 -2.55 -11.44 -10.97
C VAL A 86 -3.00 -12.08 -9.66
N ALA A 87 -2.17 -12.02 -8.61
CA ALA A 87 -2.51 -12.54 -7.29
C ALA A 87 -3.67 -11.75 -6.65
N LEU A 88 -3.70 -10.42 -6.83
CA LEU A 88 -4.81 -9.59 -6.37
C LEU A 88 -6.11 -9.98 -7.08
N TYR A 89 -6.10 -10.06 -8.41
CA TYR A 89 -7.25 -10.52 -9.18
C TYR A 89 -7.70 -11.91 -8.71
N ALA A 90 -6.77 -12.87 -8.61
CA ALA A 90 -7.08 -14.22 -8.16
C ALA A 90 -7.73 -14.23 -6.76
N ALA A 91 -7.26 -13.39 -5.84
CA ALA A 91 -7.81 -13.28 -4.50
C ALA A 91 -9.23 -12.69 -4.49
N TYR A 92 -9.59 -11.84 -5.45
CA TYR A 92 -10.87 -11.09 -5.45
C TYR A 92 -11.84 -11.44 -6.58
N ARG A 93 -11.48 -12.30 -7.55
CA ARG A 93 -12.31 -12.63 -8.72
C ARG A 93 -13.74 -13.09 -8.38
N ASN A 94 -13.91 -13.83 -7.29
CA ASN A 94 -15.22 -14.32 -6.82
C ASN A 94 -15.87 -13.41 -5.76
N LYS A 95 -15.24 -12.29 -5.42
CA LYS A 95 -15.70 -11.32 -4.41
C LYS A 95 -15.37 -9.88 -4.84
N SER A 96 -15.52 -9.59 -6.12
CA SER A 96 -15.23 -8.26 -6.69
C SER A 96 -16.08 -7.16 -6.05
N ALA A 97 -17.26 -7.49 -5.54
CA ALA A 97 -18.10 -6.61 -4.73
C ALA A 97 -17.37 -6.08 -3.47
N ALA A 98 -16.46 -6.85 -2.89
CA ALA A 98 -15.67 -6.40 -1.73
C ALA A 98 -14.68 -5.29 -2.12
N LEU A 99 -14.05 -5.37 -3.31
CA LEU A 99 -13.20 -4.28 -3.83
C LEU A 99 -14.05 -3.06 -4.16
N ARG A 100 -15.19 -3.25 -4.83
CA ARG A 100 -16.12 -2.15 -5.16
C ARG A 100 -16.65 -1.45 -3.90
N ALA A 101 -16.91 -2.18 -2.82
CA ALA A 101 -17.28 -1.60 -1.53
C ALA A 101 -16.16 -0.76 -0.89
N GLN A 102 -14.90 -0.97 -1.29
CA GLN A 102 -13.77 -0.10 -0.95
C GLN A 102 -13.63 1.08 -1.92
N GLY A 103 -14.54 1.25 -2.88
CA GLY A 103 -14.48 2.31 -3.89
C GLY A 103 -13.53 2.00 -5.06
N TRP A 104 -13.08 0.76 -5.21
CA TRP A 104 -12.21 0.39 -6.32
C TRP A 104 -12.99 0.31 -7.63
N THR A 105 -12.50 1.02 -8.64
CA THR A 105 -12.88 0.79 -10.04
C THR A 105 -12.03 -0.36 -10.60
N LEU A 106 -12.68 -1.39 -11.14
CA LEU A 106 -11.97 -2.58 -11.62
C LEU A 106 -11.62 -2.44 -13.10
N TYR A 107 -10.60 -1.63 -13.39
CA TYR A 107 -10.10 -1.39 -14.75
C TYR A 107 -8.70 -1.96 -14.95
N ASP A 108 -8.10 -1.64 -16.10
CA ASP A 108 -6.69 -1.91 -16.36
C ASP A 108 -5.83 -1.07 -15.41
N VAL A 109 -4.87 -1.74 -14.76
CA VAL A 109 -3.91 -1.12 -13.84
C VAL A 109 -2.50 -1.35 -14.32
N TRP A 110 -1.68 -0.29 -14.32
CA TRP A 110 -0.27 -0.37 -14.66
C TRP A 110 0.53 -1.29 -13.73
N SER A 111 1.37 -2.13 -14.33
CA SER A 111 2.40 -2.88 -13.64
C SER A 111 3.77 -2.23 -13.78
N SER A 112 4.67 -2.49 -12.83
CA SER A 112 6.11 -2.22 -12.93
C SER A 112 6.87 -3.28 -13.75
N THR A 113 6.26 -4.42 -14.06
CA THR A 113 6.88 -5.48 -14.88
C THR A 113 6.90 -5.12 -16.37
N PRO A 114 8.09 -5.03 -17.00
CA PRO A 114 8.20 -4.79 -18.44
C PRO A 114 7.47 -5.85 -19.26
N GLY A 115 6.90 -5.46 -20.39
CA GLY A 115 6.30 -6.38 -21.35
C GLY A 115 7.34 -7.28 -22.03
N THR A 116 6.84 -8.27 -22.78
CA THR A 116 7.68 -9.17 -23.60
C THR A 116 8.12 -8.54 -24.92
N VAL A 117 7.52 -7.41 -25.29
CA VAL A 117 7.88 -6.60 -26.45
C VAL A 117 8.51 -5.30 -25.95
N PHE A 118 9.60 -4.87 -26.59
CA PHE A 118 10.30 -3.65 -26.23
C PHE A 118 9.37 -2.43 -26.30
N GLY A 119 9.45 -1.55 -25.29
CA GLY A 119 8.60 -0.35 -25.19
C GLY A 119 7.19 -0.60 -24.65
N LEU A 120 6.80 -1.86 -24.39
CA LEU A 120 5.53 -2.20 -23.78
C LEU A 120 5.68 -2.51 -22.29
N GLN A 121 4.63 -2.23 -21.54
CA GLN A 121 4.52 -2.46 -20.11
C GLN A 121 3.27 -3.30 -19.82
N PHE A 122 3.34 -4.24 -18.88
CA PHE A 122 2.16 -5.01 -18.52
C PHE A 122 1.10 -4.13 -17.84
N ILE A 123 -0.16 -4.38 -18.20
CA ILE A 123 -1.35 -3.92 -17.49
C ILE A 123 -2.23 -5.11 -17.18
N LEU A 124 -3.03 -5.03 -16.12
CA LEU A 124 -4.01 -6.07 -15.79
C LEU A 124 -5.38 -5.49 -15.56
N ASN A 125 -6.38 -6.03 -16.26
CA ASN A 125 -7.79 -5.73 -16.03
C ASN A 125 -8.28 -6.40 -14.75
N LEU A 126 -8.66 -5.64 -13.73
CA LEU A 126 -9.05 -6.21 -12.44
C LEU A 126 -10.49 -6.77 -12.40
N ASP A 127 -11.32 -6.54 -13.43
CA ASP A 127 -12.67 -7.11 -13.50
C ASP A 127 -12.65 -8.49 -14.18
N GLY A 128 -11.94 -8.60 -15.31
CA GLY A 128 -11.84 -9.83 -16.11
C GLY A 128 -10.56 -10.64 -15.92
N GLY A 129 -9.54 -10.10 -15.26
CA GLY A 129 -8.25 -10.76 -15.05
C GLY A 129 -7.37 -10.88 -16.29
N ILE A 130 -7.66 -10.08 -17.32
CA ILE A 130 -6.95 -10.11 -18.60
C ILE A 130 -5.62 -9.38 -18.44
N VAL A 131 -4.53 -10.07 -18.76
CA VAL A 131 -3.18 -9.48 -18.83
C VAL A 131 -2.98 -8.93 -20.24
N ASN A 132 -2.71 -7.64 -20.33
CA ASN A 132 -2.49 -6.91 -21.59
C ASN A 132 -1.19 -6.10 -21.54
N TYR A 133 -0.96 -5.31 -22.58
CA TYR A 133 0.15 -4.40 -22.70
C TYR A 133 -0.35 -2.98 -22.91
N GLY A 134 0.35 -2.01 -22.32
CA GLY A 134 0.25 -0.60 -22.68
C GLY A 134 1.61 -0.08 -23.10
N ASP A 135 1.64 0.85 -24.06
CA ASP A 135 2.86 1.57 -24.43
C ASP A 135 3.04 2.84 -23.58
N GLU A 136 4.16 3.55 -23.77
CA GLU A 136 4.50 4.75 -23.01
C GLU A 136 3.58 5.96 -23.24
N ASN A 137 2.86 5.99 -24.37
CA ASN A 137 1.90 7.04 -24.73
C ASN A 137 0.47 6.67 -24.31
N GLY A 138 0.22 5.39 -24.00
CA GLY A 138 -1.03 4.89 -23.46
C GLY A 138 -1.30 5.40 -22.05
N VAL A 139 -2.57 5.31 -21.65
CA VAL A 139 -3.02 5.64 -20.30
C VAL A 139 -3.71 4.46 -19.65
N SER A 140 -3.46 4.26 -18.35
CA SER A 140 -4.09 3.21 -17.54
C SER A 140 -4.21 3.67 -16.09
N HIS A 141 -4.98 2.95 -15.28
CA HIS A 141 -5.16 3.32 -13.88
C HIS A 141 -3.96 2.90 -13.02
N VAL A 142 -3.89 3.46 -11.82
CA VAL A 142 -2.78 3.26 -10.89
C VAL A 142 -3.32 2.80 -9.55
N SER A 143 -2.76 1.71 -9.07
CA SER A 143 -2.74 1.38 -7.65
C SER A 143 -1.28 1.22 -7.24
N CYS A 144 -0.97 1.52 -5.99
CA CYS A 144 0.37 1.33 -5.43
C CYS A 144 0.35 0.24 -4.36
N VAL A 145 1.50 -0.38 -4.11
CA VAL A 145 1.70 -1.38 -3.05
C VAL A 145 2.86 -0.99 -2.14
N SER A 146 2.76 -1.42 -0.89
CA SER A 146 3.84 -1.39 0.12
C SER A 146 3.93 -2.70 0.87
#